data_AF-A0A7V0U1H9-F1
#
_entry.id   AF-A0A7V0U1H9-F1
#
_cell.length_a   1.000
_cell.length_b   1.000
_cell.length_c   1.000
_cell.angle_alpha   90.00
_cell.angle_beta   90.00
_cell.angle_gamma   90.00
#
_symmetry.space_group_name_H-M   'P 1'
#
loop_
_entity.id
_entity.type
_entity.pdbx_description
1 polymer ?
#
loop_
_entity_poly.entity_id
_entity_poly.type
_entity_poly.pdbx_seq_one_letter_code
_entity_poly.pdbx_strand_id
1 'polypeptide(L)'
;MNPKVFCTVFVAVFLAELGDKTQLATTLFATDKANGKLTVFLAASLALIAATAIGVLAGHLLSQFIDEKTLSRLAGIGFVLIGGFLLLKNLS
;
A
#
# COMPACT_ATOMS: atom_id res chain seq x y z
N MET A 1 17.95 -14.73 2.39
CA MET A 1 16.91 -14.32 1.41
C MET A 1 17.48 -14.51 0.01
N ASN A 2 16.79 -15.21 -0.89
CA ASN A 2 17.30 -15.47 -2.25
C ASN A 2 17.32 -14.14 -3.04
N PRO A 3 18.47 -13.69 -3.59
CA PRO A 3 18.56 -12.39 -4.25
C PRO A 3 17.64 -12.27 -5.49
N LYS A 4 17.38 -13.39 -6.17
CA LYS A 4 16.38 -13.46 -7.24
C LYS A 4 14.97 -13.09 -6.76
N VAL A 5 14.52 -13.67 -5.64
CA VAL A 5 13.18 -13.42 -5.10
C VAL A 5 13.05 -11.97 -4.63
N PHE A 6 14.08 -11.45 -3.97
CA PHE A 6 14.10 -10.03 -3.58
C PHE A 6 13.96 -9.10 -4.79
N CYS A 7 14.73 -9.35 -5.86
CA CYS A 7 14.69 -8.53 -7.07
C CYS A 7 13.33 -8.62 -7.77
N THR A 8 12.75 -9.82 -7.87
CA THR A 8 11.41 -10.02 -8.46
C THR A 8 10.33 -9.28 -7.68
N VAL A 9 10.31 -9.43 -6.34
CA VAL A 9 9.32 -8.74 -5.49
C VAL A 9 9.53 -7.23 -5.53
N PHE A 10 10.77 -6.76 -5.45
CA PHE A 10 11.08 -5.33 -5.54
C PHE A 10 10.59 -4.74 -6.86
N VAL A 11 10.93 -5.33 -8.00
CA VAL A 11 10.52 -4.82 -9.32
C VAL A 11 8.99 -4.87 -9.47
N ALA A 12 8.35 -5.96 -9.05
CA ALA A 12 6.89 -6.09 -9.15
C ALA A 12 6.15 -5.03 -8.30
N VAL A 13 6.57 -4.87 -7.04
CA VAL A 13 5.98 -3.87 -6.14
C VAL A 13 6.31 -2.45 -6.61
N PHE A 14 7.55 -2.20 -7.04
CA PHE A 14 7.97 -0.90 -7.54
C PHE A 14 7.15 -0.47 -8.76
N LEU A 15 6.93 -1.36 -9.73
CA LEU A 15 6.07 -1.08 -10.89
C LEU A 15 4.60 -0.88 -10.51
N ALA A 16 4.08 -1.69 -9.57
CA ALA A 16 2.70 -1.57 -9.11
C ALA A 16 2.42 -0.24 -8.39
N GLU A 17 3.41 0.25 -7.65
CA GLU A 17 3.33 1.50 -6.87
C GLU A 17 3.79 2.74 -7.67
N LEU A 18 4.40 2.56 -8.86
CA LEU A 18 4.97 3.67 -9.62
C LEU A 18 3.86 4.59 -10.15
N GLY A 19 3.85 5.83 -9.68
CA GLY A 19 2.85 6.82 -10.10
C GLY A 19 1.53 6.73 -9.33
N ASP A 20 1.52 6.05 -8.18
CA ASP A 20 0.38 6.17 -7.27
C ASP A 20 0.15 7.65 -6.85
N LYS A 21 -1.11 7.97 -6.59
CA LYS A 21 -1.55 9.32 -6.22
C LYS A 21 -0.78 9.85 -5.00
N THR A 22 -0.38 8.97 -4.09
CA THR A 22 0.45 9.35 -2.93
C THR A 22 1.84 9.81 -3.37
N GLN A 23 2.51 9.14 -4.32
CA GLN A 23 3.82 9.54 -4.82
C GLN A 23 3.77 10.88 -5.55
N LEU A 24 2.73 11.11 -6.37
CA LEU A 24 2.53 12.39 -7.05
C LEU A 24 2.27 13.51 -6.04
N ALA A 25 1.41 13.28 -5.04
CA ALA A 25 1.16 14.25 -3.97
C ALA A 25 2.43 14.59 -3.18
N THR A 26 3.23 13.57 -2.82
CA THR A 26 4.48 13.75 -2.08
C THR A 26 5.50 14.56 -2.89
N THR A 27 5.59 14.31 -4.19
CA THR A 27 6.47 15.06 -5.11
C THR A 27 6.01 16.50 -5.29
N LEU A 28 4.70 16.74 -5.40
CA LEU A 28 4.09 18.07 -5.41
C LEU A 28 4.42 18.84 -4.13
N PHE A 29 4.19 18.24 -2.95
CA PHE A 29 4.52 18.85 -1.66
C PHE A 29 6.02 19.12 -1.51
N ALA A 30 6.89 18.23 -2.00
CA ALA A 30 8.34 18.39 -1.94
C ALA A 30 8.89 19.46 -2.92
N THR A 31 8.13 19.78 -3.96
CA THR A 31 8.49 20.81 -4.95
C THR A 31 7.93 22.19 -4.57
N ASP A 32 6.90 22.22 -3.73
CA ASP A 32 6.37 23.45 -3.15
C ASP A 32 7.43 24.15 -2.27
N LYS A 33 7.64 25.45 -2.50
CA LYS A 33 8.67 26.23 -1.80
C LYS A 33 8.36 26.49 -0.32
N ALA A 34 7.11 26.26 0.13
CA ALA A 34 6.69 26.51 1.50
C ALA A 34 7.14 25.42 2.49
N ASN A 35 7.38 24.19 2.02
CA ASN A 35 7.75 23.05 2.85
C ASN A 35 9.11 22.49 2.43
N GLY A 36 10.07 22.44 3.35
CA GLY A 36 11.37 21.86 3.04
C GLY A 36 11.26 20.39 2.59
N LYS A 37 12.01 20.00 1.55
CA LYS A 37 12.06 18.62 1.01
C LYS A 37 12.21 17.56 2.10
N LEU A 38 13.03 17.85 3.12
CA LEU A 38 13.28 16.96 4.26
C LEU A 38 12.04 16.77 5.13
N THR A 39 11.26 17.83 5.35
CA THR A 39 10.02 17.81 6.14
C THR A 39 8.96 16.94 5.47
N VAL A 40 8.80 17.07 4.15
CA VAL A 40 7.86 16.26 3.38
C VAL A 40 8.27 14.79 3.38
N PHE A 41 9.56 14.51 3.21
CA PHE A 41 10.10 13.15 3.29
C PHE A 41 9.82 12.50 4.65
N LEU A 42 10.11 13.21 5.75
CA LEU A 42 9.87 12.71 7.10
C LEU A 42 8.39 12.51 7.39
N ALA A 43 7.54 13.46 6.98
CA ALA A 43 6.10 13.38 7.18
C ALA A 43 5.50 12.18 6.42
N ALA A 44 5.85 12.00 5.15
CA ALA A 44 5.37 10.87 4.35
C ALA A 44 5.89 9.52 4.88
N SER A 45 7.17 9.47 5.31
CA SER A 45 7.75 8.26 5.90
C SER A 45 7.07 7.89 7.21
N LEU A 46 6.83 8.87 8.10
CA LEU A 46 6.11 8.64 9.36
C LEU A 46 4.66 8.22 9.12
N ALA A 47 3.96 8.87 8.18
CA ALA A 47 2.61 8.49 7.82
C ALA A 47 2.55 7.03 7.32
N LEU A 48 3.50 6.62 6.47
CA LEU A 48 3.59 5.26 5.95
C LEU A 48 3.88 4.25 7.07
N ILE A 49 4.84 4.53 7.94
CA ILE A 49 5.17 3.67 9.09
C ILE A 49 3.95 3.54 10.01
N ALA A 50 3.27 4.64 10.34
CA ALA A 50 2.10 4.64 11.20
C ALA A 50 0.95 3.83 10.57
N ALA A 51 0.64 4.07 9.30
CA ALA A 51 -0.40 3.33 8.59
C ALA A 51 -0.10 1.83 8.52
N THR A 52 1.16 1.47 8.24
CA THR A 52 1.60 0.07 8.20
C THR A 52 1.51 -0.58 9.58
N ALA A 53 1.96 0.11 10.62
CA ALA A 53 1.89 -0.40 11.99
C ALA A 53 0.45 -0.65 12.44
N ILE A 54 -0.46 0.29 12.17
CA ILE A 54 -1.90 0.13 12.46
C ILE A 54 -2.46 -1.07 11.68
N GLY A 55 -2.14 -1.19 10.39
CA GLY A 55 -2.60 -2.30 9.56
C GLY A 55 -2.12 -3.66 10.05
N VAL A 56 -0.84 -3.77 10.43
CA VAL A 56 -0.24 -5.01 10.96
C VAL A 56 -0.84 -5.36 12.32
N LEU A 57 -1.01 -4.39 13.22
CA LEU A 57 -1.64 -4.62 14.53
C LEU A 57 -3.09 -5.07 14.38
N ALA A 58 -3.88 -4.39 13.55
CA ALA A 58 -5.26 -4.77 13.28
C ALA A 58 -5.35 -6.17 12.66
N GLY A 59 -4.52 -6.47 11.66
CA GLY A 59 -4.45 -7.79 11.04
C GLY A 59 -4.04 -8.89 12.02
N HIS A 60 -3.07 -8.60 12.89
CA HIS A 60 -2.63 -9.53 13.92
C HIS A 60 -3.74 -9.81 14.94
N LEU A 61 -4.42 -8.79 15.46
CA LEU A 61 -5.55 -8.97 16.37
C LEU A 61 -6.67 -9.78 15.71
N LEU A 62 -6.99 -9.50 14.44
CA LEU A 62 -8.02 -10.24 13.71
C LEU A 62 -7.63 -11.72 13.50
N SER A 63 -6.35 -12.00 13.29
CA SER A 63 -5.83 -13.38 13.14
C SER A 63 -5.94 -14.22 14.42
N GLN A 64 -6.06 -13.59 15.59
CA GLN A 64 -6.30 -14.31 16.85
C GLN A 64 -7.75 -14.79 16.99
N PHE A 65 -8.70 -14.15 16.28
CA PHE A 65 -10.12 -14.51 16.33
C PHE A 65 -10.57 -15.34 15.12
N ILE A 66 -9.83 -15.30 14.02
CA ILE A 66 -10.20 -15.90 12.74
C ILE A 66 -9.00 -16.68 12.18
N ASP A 67 -9.22 -17.94 11.81
CA ASP A 67 -8.23 -18.77 11.14
C ASP A 67 -7.64 -18.09 9.88
N GLU A 68 -6.32 -18.19 9.70
CA GLU A 68 -5.60 -17.60 8.55
C GLU A 68 -6.21 -17.98 7.20
N LYS A 69 -6.71 -19.22 7.06
CA LYS A 69 -7.37 -19.69 5.83
C LYS A 69 -8.64 -18.92 5.51
N THR A 70 -9.42 -18.57 6.54
CA THR A 70 -10.66 -17.82 6.38
C THR A 70 -10.35 -16.36 6.08
N LEU A 71 -9.35 -15.79 6.77
CA LEU A 71 -8.89 -14.42 6.53
C LEU A 71 -8.35 -14.23 5.10
N SER A 72 -7.52 -15.17 4.63
CA SER A 72 -6.98 -15.18 3.26
C SER A 72 -8.09 -15.29 2.21
N ARG A 73 -9.08 -16.15 2.44
CA ARG A 73 -10.22 -16.31 1.52
C ARG A 73 -11.08 -15.05 1.46
N LEU A 74 -11.36 -14.42 2.60
CA LEU A 74 -12.10 -13.16 2.66
C LEU A 74 -11.34 -12.02 1.94
N ALA A 75 -10.04 -11.90 2.17
CA ALA A 75 -9.20 -10.91 1.49
C ALA A 75 -9.21 -11.11 -0.03
N GLY A 76 -9.09 -12.36 -0.51
CA GLY A 76 -9.16 -12.68 -1.93
C GLY A 76 -10.52 -12.36 -2.55
N ILE A 77 -11.63 -12.71 -1.88
CA ILE A 77 -12.99 -12.37 -2.36
C ILE A 77 -13.16 -10.85 -2.43
N GLY A 78 -12.76 -10.13 -1.37
CA GLY A 78 -12.81 -8.67 -1.34
C GLY A 78 -12.00 -8.04 -2.48
N PHE A 79 -10.80 -8.56 -2.76
CA PHE A 79 -9.97 -8.10 -3.87
C PHE A 79 -10.66 -8.28 -5.23
N VAL A 80 -11.25 -9.44 -5.49
CA VAL A 80 -11.98 -9.70 -6.75
C VAL A 80 -13.21 -8.82 -6.88
N LEU A 81 -13.97 -8.61 -5.79
CA LEU A 81 -15.15 -7.76 -5.80
C LEU A 81 -14.79 -6.29 -6.07
N ILE A 82 -13.79 -5.76 -5.36
CA ILE A 82 -13.33 -4.38 -5.56
C ILE A 82 -12.76 -4.21 -6.96
N GLY A 83 -11.91 -5.14 -7.41
CA GLY A 83 -11.32 -5.10 -8.76
C GLY A 83 -12.38 -5.15 -9.86
N GLY A 84 -13.36 -6.06 -9.72
CA GLY A 84 -14.48 -6.16 -10.65
C GLY A 84 -15.37 -4.92 -10.65
N PHE A 85 -15.68 -4.37 -9.47
CA PHE A 85 -16.43 -3.12 -9.35
C PHE A 85 -15.69 -1.94 -9.99
N LEU A 86 -14.39 -1.81 -9.76
CA LEU A 86 -13.57 -0.75 -10.36
C LEU A 86 -13.57 -0.87 -11.89
N LEU A 87 -13.42 -2.09 -12.42
CA LEU A 87 -13.48 -2.34 -13.86
C LEU A 87 -14.84 -1.95 -14.45
N LEU A 88 -15.95 -2.37 -13.84
CA LEU A 88 -17.29 -2.01 -14.29
C LEU A 88 -17.52 -0.49 -14.26
N LYS A 89 -17.06 0.18 -13.20
CA LYS A 89 -17.16 1.64 -13.07
C LYS A 89 -16.34 2.40 -14.11
N ASN A 90 -15.20 1.85 -14.54
CA ASN A 90 -14.35 2.49 -15.57
C ASN A 90 -14.83 2.18 -17.00
N LEU A 91 -15.69 1.17 -17.17
CA LEU A 91 -16.24 0.75 -18.46
C LEU A 91 -17.64 1.34 -18.75
N SER A 92 -18.33 1.85 -17.72
CA SER A 92 -19.61 2.58 -17.80
C SER A 92 -19.41 4.08 -17.79
#